data_AF-A0AAE0C082-F1
#
_entry.id   AF-A0AAE0C082-F1
#
_cell.length_a   1.000
_cell.length_b   1.000
_cell.length_c   1.000
_cell.angle_alpha   90.00
_cell.angle_beta   90.00
_cell.angle_gamma   90.00
#
_symmetry.space_group_name_H-M   'P 1'
#
loop_
_entity.id
_entity.type
_entity.pdbx_description
1 polymer ?
#
loop_
_entity_poly.entity_id
_entity_poly.type
_entity_poly.pdbx_seq_one_letter_code
_entity_poly.pdbx_strand_id
1 'polypeptide(L)'
;MEVASLLQASFRTGDRDMLLALLKETLVRASFDEEFVPEFGAGGGHSLLLELISSDDLDIQEAASTAVTECVNNLPEGVSFPMRGRPVDEEKCRPTILECDIGTRAEPLTVRLRQSRGTSSKGREIGNMLFTS
;
A
#
# COMPACT_ATOMS: atom_id res chain seq x y z
N MET A 1 16.35 17.74 11.19
CA MET A 1 16.08 16.49 11.94
C MET A 1 15.01 15.77 11.13
N GLU A 2 15.33 14.64 10.51
CA GLU A 2 14.47 13.99 9.52
C GLU A 2 13.19 13.43 10.17
N VAL A 3 12.02 13.77 9.60
CA VAL A 3 10.69 13.31 10.06
C VAL A 3 10.64 11.78 10.16
N ALA A 4 11.30 11.06 9.24
CA ALA A 4 11.42 9.59 9.28
C ALA A 4 12.05 9.07 10.58
N SER A 5 13.10 9.74 11.08
CA SER A 5 13.77 9.37 12.33
C SER A 5 12.86 9.59 13.55
N LEU A 6 12.10 10.69 13.56
CA LEU A 6 11.14 11.00 14.63
C LEU A 6 9.95 10.04 14.62
N LEU A 7 9.47 9.65 13.43
CA LEU A 7 8.40 8.68 13.27
C LEU A 7 8.84 7.32 13.83
N GLN A 8 10.06 6.87 13.50
CA GLN A 8 10.64 5.64 14.04
C GLN A 8 10.82 5.70 15.56
N ALA A 9 11.29 6.82 16.09
CA ALA A 9 11.45 6.99 17.53
C ALA A 9 10.09 6.89 18.25
N SER A 10 9.08 7.61 17.75
CA SER A 10 7.72 7.63 18.31
C SER A 10 7.06 6.25 18.24
N PHE A 11 7.26 5.52 17.14
CA PHE A 11 6.78 4.15 17.00
C PHE A 11 7.40 3.22 18.05
N ARG A 12 8.71 3.34 18.32
CA ARG A 12 9.41 2.54 19.33
C ARG A 12 9.02 2.91 20.76
N THR A 13 8.76 4.18 21.03
CA THR A 13 8.33 4.64 22.36
C THR A 13 6.84 4.37 22.62
N GLY A 14 6.07 4.04 21.58
CA GLY A 14 4.62 3.84 21.68
C GLY A 14 3.84 5.13 21.94
N ASP A 15 4.43 6.28 21.62
CA ASP A 15 3.76 7.58 21.78
C ASP A 15 2.77 7.79 20.63
N ARG A 16 1.53 7.37 20.87
CA ARG A 16 0.44 7.38 19.90
C ARG A 16 0.17 8.79 19.35
N ASP A 17 0.06 9.79 20.22
CA ASP A 17 -0.36 11.13 19.81
C ASP A 17 0.74 11.81 19.00
N MET A 18 2.00 11.61 19.39
CA MET A 18 3.15 12.05 18.61
C MET A 18 3.20 11.32 17.25
N LEU A 19 2.95 10.01 17.23
CA LEU A 19 2.95 9.23 15.99
C LEU A 19 1.88 9.73 15.00
N LEU A 20 0.67 10.00 15.48
CA LEU A 20 -0.41 10.59 14.66
C LEU A 20 -0.07 12.00 14.16
N ALA A 21 0.55 12.83 15.01
CA ALA A 21 0.99 14.17 14.60
C ALA A 21 2.03 14.09 13.47
N LEU A 22 3.01 13.20 13.60
CA LEU A 22 4.05 12.97 12.61
C LEU A 22 3.52 12.35 11.31
N LEU A 23 2.51 11.48 11.38
CA LEU A 23 1.85 10.95 10.18
C LEU A 23 1.11 12.05 9.40
N LYS A 24 0.44 12.97 10.11
CA LYS A 24 -0.20 14.14 9.49
C LYS A 24 0.83 15.10 8.89
N GLU A 25 1.95 15.32 9.56
CA GLU A 25 3.06 16.11 9.02
C GLU A 25 3.63 15.46 7.76
N THR A 26 3.85 14.13 7.78
CA THR A 26 4.31 13.35 6.64
C THR A 26 3.37 13.50 5.46
N LEU A 27 2.05 13.44 5.69
CA LEU A 27 1.03 13.64 4.66
C LEU A 27 1.16 15.03 4.00
N VAL A 28 1.20 16.09 4.81
CA VAL A 28 1.30 17.47 4.31
C VAL A 28 2.58 17.65 3.51
N ARG A 29 3.71 17.16 4.01
CA ARG A 29 4.98 17.28 3.30
C ARG A 29 4.99 16.49 2.00
N ALA A 30 4.48 15.25 2.00
CA ALA A 30 4.40 14.44 0.79
C ALA A 30 3.58 15.10 -0.33
N SER A 31 2.58 15.92 0.00
CA SER A 31 1.75 16.62 -1.00
C SER A 31 2.34 17.94 -1.50
N PHE A 32 3.29 18.57 -0.79
CA PHE A 32 3.79 19.91 -1.13
C PHE A 32 5.32 20.01 -1.31
N ASP A 33 6.07 18.98 -0.93
CA ASP A 33 7.53 18.95 -0.94
C ASP A 33 8.01 17.77 -1.79
N GLU A 34 8.40 18.06 -3.03
CA GLU A 34 8.80 17.05 -4.03
C GLU A 34 10.08 16.29 -3.63
N GLU A 35 10.98 16.94 -2.88
CA GLU A 35 12.21 16.32 -2.38
C GLU A 35 11.98 15.50 -1.11
N PHE A 36 10.88 15.76 -0.39
CA PHE A 36 10.57 15.05 0.85
C PHE A 36 10.34 13.55 0.64
N VAL A 37 9.55 13.14 -0.35
CA VAL A 37 9.21 11.72 -0.57
C VAL A 37 10.46 10.84 -0.78
N PRO A 38 11.41 11.18 -1.67
CA PRO A 38 12.63 10.38 -1.82
C PRO A 38 13.51 10.42 -0.57
N GLU A 39 13.66 11.56 0.11
CA GLU A 39 14.44 11.67 1.35
C GLU A 39 13.82 10.85 2.50
N PHE A 40 12.51 10.95 2.68
CA PHE A 40 11.74 10.20 3.66
C PHE A 40 11.86 8.70 3.41
N GLY A 41 11.84 8.28 2.14
CA GLY A 41 12.14 6.92 1.72
C GLY A 41 13.55 6.47 2.08
N ALA A 42 14.56 7.29 1.78
CA ALA A 42 15.97 7.01 2.09
C ALA A 42 16.22 6.86 3.61
N GLY A 43 15.50 7.64 4.43
CA GLY A 43 15.47 7.50 5.89
C GLY A 43 14.70 6.27 6.41
N GLY A 44 14.18 5.41 5.53
CA GLY A 44 13.42 4.21 5.89
C GLY A 44 11.96 4.48 6.26
N GLY A 45 11.46 5.70 6.06
CA GLY A 45 10.09 6.10 6.40
C GLY A 45 9.02 5.31 5.66
N HIS A 46 9.24 5.00 4.37
CA HIS A 46 8.29 4.20 3.58
C HIS A 46 8.06 2.79 4.16
N SER A 47 9.11 2.13 4.64
CA SER A 47 9.01 0.81 5.27
C SER A 47 8.18 0.87 6.56
N LEU A 48 8.37 1.93 7.34
CA LEU A 48 7.60 2.15 8.56
C LEU A 48 6.13 2.46 8.26
N LEU A 49 5.82 3.26 7.22
CA LEU A 49 4.43 3.48 6.82
C LEU A 49 3.72 2.17 6.45
N LEU A 50 4.40 1.27 5.72
CA LEU A 50 3.88 -0.06 5.41
C LEU A 50 3.68 -0.90 6.67
N GLU A 51 4.51 -0.72 7.69
CA GLU A 51 4.33 -1.36 9.00
C GLU A 51 3.06 -0.87 9.70
N LEU A 52 2.87 0.44 9.73
CA LEU A 52 1.77 1.11 10.40
C LEU A 52 0.39 0.86 9.76
N ILE A 53 0.33 0.51 8.47
CA ILE A 53 -0.93 0.07 7.83
C ILE A 53 -1.48 -1.22 8.47
N SER A 54 -0.66 -2.00 9.17
CA SER A 54 -1.11 -3.17 9.94
C SER A 54 -1.22 -2.92 11.43
N SER A 55 -1.27 -1.65 11.85
CA SER A 55 -1.56 -1.27 13.23
C SER A 55 -2.95 -1.74 13.65
N ASP A 56 -3.09 -2.19 14.89
CA ASP A 56 -4.39 -2.50 15.52
C ASP A 56 -5.17 -1.21 15.87
N ASP A 57 -4.48 -0.07 15.93
CA ASP A 57 -5.10 1.26 16.10
C ASP A 57 -5.56 1.79 14.74
N LEU A 58 -6.88 1.91 14.58
CA LEU A 58 -7.54 2.34 13.34
C LEU A 58 -7.13 3.75 12.91
N ASP A 59 -6.95 4.69 13.85
CA ASP A 59 -6.57 6.06 13.50
C ASP A 59 -5.16 6.09 12.90
N ILE A 60 -4.25 5.30 13.48
CA ILE A 60 -2.88 5.15 12.97
C ILE A 60 -2.89 4.45 11.62
N GLN A 61 -3.68 3.40 11.47
CA GLN A 61 -3.81 2.65 10.23
C GLN A 61 -4.32 3.53 9.08
N GLU A 62 -5.40 4.30 9.30
CA GLU A 62 -5.97 5.20 8.30
C GLU A 62 -5.00 6.32 7.91
N ALA A 63 -4.36 6.94 8.91
CA ALA A 63 -3.37 7.98 8.67
C ALA A 63 -2.16 7.45 7.88
N ALA A 64 -1.67 6.26 8.22
CA ALA A 64 -0.57 5.61 7.50
C ALA A 64 -0.96 5.22 6.08
N SER A 65 -2.17 4.69 5.86
CA SER A 65 -2.68 4.35 4.53
C SER A 65 -2.79 5.59 3.63
N THR A 66 -3.25 6.70 4.19
CA THR A 66 -3.34 7.97 3.45
C THR A 66 -1.95 8.50 3.12
N ALA A 67 -1.02 8.47 4.07
CA ALA A 67 0.37 8.89 3.86
C ALA A 67 1.09 8.05 2.79
N VAL A 68 0.88 6.72 2.76
CA VAL A 68 1.41 5.86 1.68
C VAL A 68 0.86 6.27 0.32
N THR A 69 -0.45 6.51 0.23
CA THR A 69 -1.08 6.92 -1.03
C THR A 69 -0.47 8.21 -1.57
N GLU A 70 -0.29 9.22 -0.72
CA GLU A 70 0.36 10.47 -1.12
C GLU A 70 1.83 10.28 -1.49
N CYS A 71 2.59 9.48 -0.74
CA CYS A 71 3.99 9.20 -1.10
C CYS A 71 4.08 8.49 -2.46
N VAL A 72 3.18 7.53 -2.74
CA VAL A 72 3.16 6.81 -4.02
C VAL A 72 2.82 7.73 -5.18
N ASN A 73 1.85 8.63 -5.00
CA ASN A 73 1.43 9.58 -6.04
C ASN A 73 2.52 10.61 -6.37
N ASN A 74 3.36 10.95 -5.40
CA ASN A 74 4.41 11.97 -5.53
C ASN A 74 5.83 11.37 -5.63
N LEU A 75 5.94 10.08 -5.96
CA LEU A 75 7.24 9.46 -6.23
C LEU A 75 7.82 9.98 -7.55
N PRO A 76 9.13 10.31 -7.60
CA PRO A 76 9.79 10.66 -8.86
C PRO A 76 9.74 9.51 -9.87
N GLU A 77 9.71 9.86 -11.16
CA GLU A 77 9.76 8.86 -12.23
C GLU A 77 11.00 7.96 -12.10
N GLY A 78 10.80 6.65 -12.19
CA GLY A 78 11.86 5.64 -12.06
C GLY A 78 12.20 5.26 -10.61
N VAL A 79 11.62 5.90 -9.61
CA VAL A 79 11.75 5.49 -8.20
C VAL A 79 10.57 4.60 -7.81
N SER A 80 10.86 3.42 -7.30
CA SER A 80 9.82 2.48 -6.84
C SER A 80 9.52 2.66 -5.35
N PHE A 81 8.24 2.70 -4.99
CA PHE A 81 7.82 2.57 -3.59
C PHE A 81 8.12 1.14 -3.11
N PRO A 82 8.66 0.95 -1.89
CA PRO A 82 8.87 -0.40 -1.38
C PRO A 82 7.55 -1.18 -1.37
N MET A 83 7.52 -2.38 -1.93
CA MET A 83 6.39 -3.30 -1.78
C MET A 83 6.61 -4.18 -0.56
N ARG A 84 5.56 -4.43 0.23
CA ARG A 84 5.58 -5.48 1.25
C ARG A 84 5.64 -6.86 0.57
N GLY A 85 6.84 -7.42 0.49
CA GLY A 85 7.12 -8.71 -0.14
C GLY A 85 8.57 -8.73 -0.64
N ARG A 86 9.19 -9.92 -0.72
CA ARG A 86 10.58 -10.07 -1.20
C ARG A 86 10.83 -9.28 -2.49
N PRO A 87 12.09 -8.82 -2.74
CA PRO A 87 12.45 -8.15 -3.98
C PRO A 87 11.89 -8.95 -5.14
N VAL A 88 10.97 -8.33 -5.88
CA VAL A 88 10.36 -8.97 -7.03
C VAL A 88 11.40 -8.88 -8.12
N ASP A 89 11.94 -10.02 -8.57
CA ASP A 89 12.65 -10.10 -9.84
C ASP A 89 11.81 -9.35 -10.87
N GLU A 90 12.33 -8.23 -11.39
CA GLU A 90 11.63 -7.36 -12.35
C GLU A 90 11.18 -8.16 -13.59
N GLU A 91 11.85 -9.27 -13.88
CA GLU A 91 11.52 -10.21 -14.95
C GLU A 91 10.21 -11.00 -14.72
N LYS A 92 9.75 -11.12 -13.47
CA LYS A 92 8.51 -11.82 -13.10
C LYS A 92 7.31 -10.90 -12.90
N CYS A 93 7.52 -9.59 -12.83
CA CYS A 93 6.46 -8.61 -12.68
C CYS A 93 5.96 -8.13 -14.06
N ARG A 94 5.50 -9.08 -14.89
CA ARG A 94 4.65 -8.69 -16.01
C ARG A 94 3.30 -8.26 -15.45
N PRO A 95 2.79 -7.05 -15.74
CA PRO A 95 1.44 -6.68 -15.36
C PRO A 95 0.49 -7.71 -15.97
N THR A 96 -0.32 -8.35 -15.13
CA THR A 96 -1.36 -9.25 -15.62
C THR A 96 -2.47 -8.37 -16.16
N ILE A 97 -2.40 -8.03 -17.46
CA ILE A 97 -3.50 -7.35 -18.15
C ILE A 97 -4.67 -8.34 -18.20
N LEU A 98 -5.79 -7.95 -17.60
CA LEU A 98 -7.03 -8.72 -17.58
C LEU A 98 -8.00 -8.03 -18.53
N GLU A 99 -8.12 -8.55 -19.76
CA GLU A 99 -9.18 -8.12 -20.68
C GLU A 99 -10.50 -8.77 -20.24
N CYS A 100 -11.50 -7.94 -19.96
CA CYS A 100 -12.83 -8.38 -19.56
C CYS A 100 -13.85 -7.83 -20.56
N ASP A 101 -14.41 -8.71 -21.39
CA ASP A 101 -15.54 -8.38 -22.25
C ASP A 101 -16.82 -8.30 -21.41
N ILE A 102 -17.29 -7.08 -21.14
CA ILE A 102 -18.55 -6.85 -20.43
C ILE A 102 -19.70 -6.96 -21.42
N GLY A 103 -20.28 -8.16 -21.52
CA GLY A 103 -21.58 -8.35 -22.17
C GLY A 103 -22.71 -7.91 -21.25
N THR A 104 -23.62 -7.07 -21.75
CA THR A 104 -24.83 -6.66 -21.03
C THR A 104 -25.86 -7.81 -21.04
N ARG A 105 -26.07 -8.45 -19.90
CA ARG A 105 -27.26 -9.28 -19.65
C ARG A 105 -27.91 -8.90 -18.34
N ALA A 106 -29.25 -8.88 -18.35
CA ALA A 106 -30.14 -8.42 -17.29
C ALA A 106 -30.18 -9.33 -16.03
N GLU A 107 -29.14 -10.11 -15.78
CA GLU A 107 -29.01 -10.95 -14.58
C GLU A 107 -27.67 -10.65 -13.89
N PRO A 108 -27.60 -10.70 -12.55
CA PRO A 108 -26.40 -10.33 -11.81
C PRO A 108 -25.20 -11.20 -12.24
N LEU A 109 -24.19 -10.54 -12.79
CA LEU A 109 -22.96 -11.20 -13.23
C LEU A 109 -22.22 -11.75 -12.01
N THR A 110 -22.11 -13.07 -11.92
CA THR A 110 -21.30 -13.72 -10.89
C THR A 110 -19.84 -13.74 -11.34
N VAL A 111 -19.01 -12.90 -10.73
CA VAL A 111 -17.56 -12.88 -11.00
C VAL A 111 -16.89 -14.00 -10.19
N ARG A 112 -16.27 -14.96 -10.89
CA ARG A 112 -15.47 -16.02 -10.27
C ARG A 112 -13.98 -15.72 -10.45
N LEU A 113 -13.36 -15.27 -9.37
CA LEU A 113 -11.91 -15.07 -9.33
C LEU A 113 -11.22 -16.41 -9.09
N ARG A 114 -10.28 -16.78 -9.96
CA ARG A 114 -9.42 -17.95 -9.77
C ARG A 114 -7.96 -17.53 -9.85
N GLN A 115 -7.26 -17.58 -8.73
CA GLN A 115 -5.82 -17.38 -8.73
C GLN A 115 -5.16 -18.62 -9.35
N SER A 116 -4.60 -18.47 -10.55
CA SER A 116 -3.75 -19.50 -11.14
C SER A 116 -2.29 -19.16 -10.83
N ARG A 117 -1.68 -19.93 -9.92
CA ARG A 117 -0.22 -19.99 -9.85
C ARG A 117 0.25 -20.92 -10.95
N GLY A 118 1.21 -20.47 -11.75
CA GLY A 118 1.88 -21.31 -12.73
C GLY A 118 2.24 -22.67 -12.12
N THR A 119 1.73 -23.71 -12.78
CA THR A 119 2.04 -25.14 -12.59
C THR A 119 1.97 -25.69 -11.16
N SER A 120 0.76 -25.96 -10.65
CA SER A 120 0.47 -27.23 -9.94
C SER A 120 -1.04 -27.43 -9.80
N SER A 121 -1.51 -28.58 -10.26
CA SER A 121 -2.90 -29.03 -10.25
C SER A 121 -3.38 -29.32 -8.82
N LYS A 122 -3.93 -28.31 -8.14
CA LYS A 122 -4.97 -28.43 -7.09
C LYS A 122 -5.40 -27.02 -6.66
N GLY A 123 -6.43 -26.51 -7.32
CA GLY A 123 -7.06 -25.25 -6.93
C GLY A 123 -7.80 -25.44 -5.61
N ARG A 124 -7.49 -24.60 -4.62
CA ARG A 124 -8.28 -24.46 -3.40
C ARG A 124 -9.33 -23.39 -3.66
N GLU A 125 -10.60 -23.76 -3.56
CA GLU A 125 -11.73 -22.85 -3.70
C GLU A 125 -11.75 -21.89 -2.50
N ILE A 126 -11.81 -20.58 -2.76
CA ILE A 126 -12.00 -19.55 -1.75
C ILE A 126 -13.38 -18.95 -2.05
N GLY A 127 -14.24 -18.94 -1.04
CA GLY A 127 -15.70 -18.87 -1.18
C GLY A 127 -16.27 -17.69 -1.96
N ASN A 128 -17.53 -17.85 -2.38
CA ASN A 128 -18.28 -16.89 -3.19
C ASN A 128 -18.60 -15.61 -2.39
N MET A 129 -18.36 -14.45 -3.00
CA MET A 129 -18.87 -13.16 -2.52
C MET A 129 -20.02 -12.71 -3.43
N LEU A 130 -21.20 -12.52 -2.85
CA LEU A 130 -22.39 -11.97 -3.52
C LEU A 130 -22.42 -10.45 -3.29
N PHE A 131 -22.42 -9.68 -4.37
CA PHE A 131 -22.74 -8.26 -4.31
C PHE A 131 -24.21 -8.09 -4.68
N THR A 132 -25.01 -7.62 -3.73
CA THR A 132 -26.39 -7.20 -3.96
C THR A 132 -26.41 -5.70 -4.23
N SER A 133 -27.09 -5.31 -5.31
CA SER A 133 -27.24 -3.96 -5.82
C SER A 133 -27.86 -2.97 -4.83
#